data_AF-A0A376UFZ2-F1
#
_entry.id   AF-A0A376UFZ2-F1
#
_cell.length_a   1.000
_cell.length_b   1.000
_cell.length_c   1.000
_cell.angle_alpha   90.00
_cell.angle_beta   90.00
_cell.angle_gamma   90.00
#
_symmetry.space_group_name_H-M   'P 1'
#
loop_
_entity.id
_entity.type
_entity.pdbx_description
1 polymer ?
#
loop_
_entity_poly.entity_id
_entity_poly.type
_entity_poly.pdbx_seq_one_letter_code
_entity_poly.pdbx_strand_id
1 'polypeptide(L)' 'MPLVIETGKDAKALQIIKLAELYDIPVIEDIPLARSLYKNIHKGQYITEDFFEPVAQLIRIAIDLDY' A
#
# COMPACT_ATOMS: atom_id res chain seq x y z
N MET A 1 2.60 9.47 -10.41
CA MET A 1 3.15 8.13 -10.10
C MET A 1 2.92 7.85 -8.62
N PRO A 2 2.45 6.65 -8.24
CA PRO A 2 2.28 6.27 -6.84
C PRO A 2 3.61 6.31 -6.06
N LEU A 3 3.55 6.81 -4.84
CA LEU A 3 4.69 7.03 -3.95
C LEU A 3 4.50 6.21 -2.67
N VAL A 4 5.53 5.46 -2.24
CA VAL A 4 5.50 4.77 -0.95
C VAL A 4 5.85 5.76 0.15
N ILE A 5 4.83 6.27 0.84
CA ILE A 5 5.01 7.29 1.91
C ILE A 5 5.44 6.69 3.25
N GLU A 6 5.05 5.45 3.52
CA GLU A 6 5.39 4.71 4.73
C GLU A 6 5.44 3.21 4.45
N THR A 7 6.23 2.49 5.26
CA THR A 7 6.28 1.02 5.28
C THR A 7 6.41 0.54 6.73
N GLY A 8 5.96 -0.68 7.01
CA GLY A 8 6.07 -1.28 8.34
C GLY A 8 6.13 -2.80 8.28
N LYS A 9 6.72 -3.38 9.33
CA LYS A 9 6.77 -4.81 9.59
C LYS A 9 6.45 -5.05 11.07
N ASP A 10 5.93 -6.23 11.40
CA ASP A 10 5.66 -6.68 12.76
C ASP A 10 4.81 -5.63 13.51
N ALA A 11 5.27 -5.13 14.66
CA ALA A 11 4.53 -4.15 15.45
C ALA A 11 4.18 -2.86 14.68
N LYS A 12 5.07 -2.39 13.80
CA LYS A 12 4.82 -1.17 13.00
C LYS A 12 3.72 -1.40 11.96
N ALA A 13 3.66 -2.60 11.35
CA ALA A 13 2.59 -2.93 10.42
C ALA A 13 1.21 -2.92 11.11
N LEU A 14 1.11 -3.51 12.31
CA LEU A 14 -0.10 -3.48 13.11
C LEU A 14 -0.53 -2.05 13.48
N GLN A 15 0.45 -1.16 13.75
CA GLN A 15 0.16 0.25 14.03
C GLN A 15 -0.39 0.97 12.79
N ILE A 16 0.17 0.72 11.61
CA ILE A 16 -0.31 1.32 10.35
C ILE A 16 -1.75 0.89 10.07
N ILE A 17 -2.08 -0.41 10.24
CA ILE A 17 -3.43 -0.93 10.02
C ILE A 17 -4.43 -0.26 10.96
N LYS A 18 -4.12 -0.17 12.26
CA LYS A 18 -4.97 0.52 13.24
C LYS A 18 -5.23 1.98 12.90
N LEU A 19 -4.22 2.68 12.39
CA LEU A 19 -4.36 4.07 11.96
C LEU A 19 -5.19 4.17 10.67
N ALA A 20 -4.98 3.25 9.72
CA ALA A 20 -5.77 3.21 8.50
C ALA A 20 -7.27 3.04 8.81
N GLU A 21 -7.61 2.11 9.70
CA GLU A 21 -8.98 1.93 10.20
C GLU A 21 -9.53 3.18 10.89
N LEU A 22 -8.72 3.86 11.71
CA LEU A 22 -9.14 5.08 12.42
C LEU A 22 -9.45 6.25 11.47
N TYR A 23 -8.79 6.31 10.33
CA TYR A 23 -8.90 7.40 9.36
C TYR A 23 -9.64 6.99 8.09
N ASP A 24 -10.36 5.86 8.11
CA ASP A 24 -11.11 5.31 6.98
C ASP A 24 -10.26 5.18 5.68
N ILE A 25 -8.98 4.83 5.83
CA ILE A 25 -8.08 4.58 4.70
C ILE A 25 -8.28 3.14 4.22
N PRO A 26 -8.57 2.90 2.92
CA PRO A 26 -8.77 1.55 2.39
C PRO A 26 -7.57 0.63 2.66
N VAL A 27 -7.85 -0.55 3.25
CA VAL A 27 -6.85 -1.59 3.49
C VAL A 27 -7.16 -2.79 2.61
N ILE A 28 -6.23 -3.12 1.70
CA ILE A 28 -6.36 -4.24 0.78
C ILE A 28 -5.30 -5.29 1.10
N GLU A 29 -5.72 -6.54 1.29
CA GLU A 29 -4.81 -7.66 1.51
C GLU A 29 -4.35 -8.26 0.17
N ASP A 30 -3.07 -8.01 -0.17
CA ASP A 30 -2.37 -8.69 -1.26
C ASP A 30 -0.97 -9.10 -0.77
N ILE A 31 -0.84 -10.36 -0.33
CA ILE A 31 0.39 -10.86 0.29
C ILE A 31 1.59 -10.84 -0.69
N PRO A 32 1.49 -11.33 -1.93
CA PRO A 32 2.59 -11.26 -2.90
C PRO A 32 3.04 -9.82 -3.18
N LEU A 33 2.10 -8.91 -3.43
CA LEU A 33 2.41 -7.54 -3.77
C LEU A 33 3.02 -6.78 -2.60
N ALA A 34 2.47 -6.92 -1.39
CA ALA A 34 3.00 -6.30 -0.18
C ALA A 34 4.46 -6.74 0.09
N ARG A 35 4.76 -8.03 -0.05
CA ARG A 35 6.12 -8.55 0.10
C ARG A 35 7.07 -8.00 -0.96
N SER A 36 6.61 -7.91 -2.20
CA SER A 36 7.42 -7.40 -3.31
C SER A 36 7.68 -5.90 -3.19
N LEU A 37 6.66 -5.10 -2.87
CA LEU A 37 6.80 -3.67 -2.62
C LEU A 37 7.74 -3.40 -1.44
N TYR A 38 7.56 -4.11 -0.31
CA TYR A 38 8.42 -3.94 0.86
C TYR A 38 9.89 -4.26 0.57
N LYS A 39 10.16 -5.23 -0.30
CA LYS A 39 11.54 -5.62 -0.67
C LYS A 39 12.19 -4.66 -1.66
N ASN A 40 11.42 -4.15 -2.63
CA ASN A 40 11.97 -3.44 -3.79
C ASN A 40 11.81 -1.91 -3.73
N ILE A 41 10.78 -1.40 -3.05
CA ILE A 41 10.45 0.03 -3.00
C ILE A 41 10.50 0.51 -1.55
N HIS A 42 11.46 1.39 -1.25
CA HIS A 42 11.66 1.94 0.08
C HIS A 42 10.80 3.19 0.30
N LYS A 43 10.63 3.57 1.56
CA LYS A 43 9.95 4.80 1.94
C LYS A 43 10.56 6.01 1.20
N GLY A 44 9.69 6.83 0.62
CA GLY A 44 10.06 8.01 -0.18
C GLY A 44 10.38 7.71 -1.64
N GLN A 45 10.30 6.45 -2.08
CA GLN A 45 10.53 6.06 -3.47
C GLN A 45 9.20 5.91 -4.22
N TYR A 46 9.21 6.35 -5.47
CA TYR A 46 8.13 6.02 -6.39
C TYR A 46 8.21 4.55 -6.79
N ILE A 47 7.05 3.97 -7.14
CA ILE A 47 6.99 2.61 -7.67
C ILE A 47 7.70 2.53 -9.04
N THR A 48 8.26 1.37 -9.35
CA THR A 48 8.84 1.07 -10.68
C THR A 48 7.80 0.47 -11.62
N GLU A 49 8.15 0.36 -12.90
CA GLU A 49 7.26 -0.09 -13.98
C GLU A 49 6.61 -1.45 -13.70
N ASP A 50 7.35 -2.38 -13.08
CA ASP A 50 6.85 -3.70 -12.67
C ASP A 50 5.63 -3.65 -11.74
N PHE A 51 5.41 -2.52 -11.06
CA PHE A 51 4.31 -2.32 -10.12
C PHE A 51 3.19 -1.45 -10.68
N PHE A 52 3.29 -0.90 -11.88
CA PHE A 52 2.31 0.06 -12.39
C PHE A 52 0.91 -0.55 -12.50
N GLU A 53 0.76 -1.69 -13.16
CA GLU A 53 -0.54 -2.35 -13.31
C GLU A 53 -1.12 -2.85 -11.99
N PRO A 54 -0.39 -3.62 -11.14
CA PRO A 54 -0.97 -4.10 -9.89
C PRO A 54 -1.34 -2.96 -8.94
N VAL A 55 -0.54 -1.88 -8.86
CA VAL A 55 -0.89 -0.71 -8.03
C VAL A 55 -2.06 0.07 -8.63
N ALA A 56 -2.17 0.18 -9.95
CA ALA A 56 -3.34 0.80 -10.57
C ALA A 56 -4.64 0.05 -10.26
N GLN A 57 -4.60 -1.28 -10.20
CA GLN A 57 -5.74 -2.10 -9.76
C GLN A 57 -6.13 -1.82 -8.31
N LEU A 58 -5.16 -1.74 -7.40
CA LEU A 58 -5.41 -1.38 -6.00
C LEU A 58 -6.02 0.02 -5.87
N ILE A 59 -5.53 0.99 -6.63
CA ILE A 59 -6.05 2.37 -6.60
C ILE A 59 -7.48 2.42 -7.11
N ARG A 60 -7.83 1.68 -8.18
CA ARG A 60 -9.21 1.58 -8.67
C ARG A 60 -10.13 1.04 -7.59
N ILE A 61 -9.75 -0.06 -6.95
CA ILE A 61 -10.52 -0.64 -5.84
C ILE A 61 -10.65 0.37 -4.70
N ALA A 62 -9.55 1.02 -4.29
CA ALA A 62 -9.56 1.97 -3.18
C ALA A 62 -10.44 3.20 -3.44
N ILE A 63 -10.45 3.73 -4.67
CA ILE A 63 -11.29 4.88 -5.05
C ILE A 63 -12.75 4.47 -5.23
N ASP A 64 -13.02 3.29 -5.81
CA ASP A 64 -14.39 2.79 -5.94
C ASP A 64 -15.01 2.41 -4.58
N LEU A 65 -14.19 2.27 -3.53
CA LEU A 65 -14.61 2.09 -2.14
C LEU A 65 -14.94 3.43 -1.43
N ASP A 66 -14.72 4.58 -2.07
CA ASP A 66 -15.22 5.87 -1.56
C ASP A 66 -16.76 5.88 -1.65
N TYR A 67 -17.41 6.11 -0.50
CA TYR A 67 -18.86 6.23 -0.29
C TYR A 67 -19.52 7.36 -1.10
#